data_AF-A0A2N9GV58-F1
#
_entry.id   AF-A0A2N9GV58-F1
#
_cell.length_a   1.000
_cell.length_b   1.000
_cell.length_c   1.000
_cell.angle_alpha   90.00
_cell.angle_beta   90.00
_cell.angle_gamma   90.00
#
_symmetry.space_group_name_H-M   'P 1'
#
loop_
_entity.id
_entity.type
_entity.pdbx_description
1 polymer ?
#
loop_
_entity_poly.entity_id
_entity_poly.type
_entity_poly.pdbx_seq_one_letter_code
_entity_poly.pdbx_strand_id
1 'polypeptide(L)'
;MSCRISIIRPKNVKSPQEWVEFVRYTLSNDFKVKSDKFSAMRKKQQLLHTMSRKGYARLEDEMICVSETPSAVTRVDVWTQGHLKKNGEPVNKAVDETLKKIQECTQSSTAQPVGNTIKDYAIAQVVGLGRRGYVIGLGFRATPSQILVEECGNKMVRQLQFQLNEQANGMKNLEAQIEKLIAMVFSQSQQGMSTPFDSQSNTPIETPHIPQVLVSMKGIKKEDFMETCCLRRSLEPFTS
;
A
#
# COMPACT_ATOMS: atom_id res chain seq x y z
N MET A 1 25.73 51.42 -11.13
CA MET A 1 25.91 50.09 -10.47
C MET A 1 25.60 48.88 -11.37
N SER A 2 24.92 49.03 -12.52
CA SER A 2 24.50 47.89 -13.36
C SER A 2 25.66 47.10 -14.00
N CYS A 3 26.73 47.75 -14.46
CA CYS A 3 27.82 47.08 -15.19
C CYS A 3 28.66 46.10 -14.38
N ARG A 4 28.65 46.15 -13.04
CA ARG A 4 29.39 45.18 -12.20
C ARG A 4 28.63 43.86 -12.02
N ILE A 5 27.30 43.89 -12.08
CA ILE A 5 26.45 42.71 -11.88
C ILE A 5 26.54 41.78 -13.10
N SER A 6 26.62 42.34 -14.31
CA SER A 6 26.78 41.57 -15.54
C SER A 6 28.12 40.82 -15.65
N ILE A 7 29.18 41.29 -14.97
CA ILE A 7 30.51 40.66 -14.97
C ILE A 7 30.50 39.34 -14.16
N ILE A 8 29.69 39.26 -13.10
CA ILE A 8 29.60 38.07 -12.22
C ILE A 8 28.60 37.04 -12.77
N ARG A 9 28.03 37.29 -13.96
CA ARG A 9 27.01 36.44 -14.56
C ARG A 9 27.58 35.04 -14.91
N PRO A 10 26.95 33.96 -14.45
CA PRO A 10 27.31 32.60 -14.85
C PRO A 10 27.16 32.35 -16.36
N LYS A 11 28.06 31.56 -16.96
CA LYS A 11 28.07 31.26 -18.41
C LYS A 11 26.77 30.59 -18.92
N ASN A 12 26.06 29.89 -18.04
CA ASN A 12 24.80 29.20 -18.36
C ASN A 12 23.57 30.15 -18.43
N VAL A 13 23.70 31.42 -18.01
CA VAL A 13 22.61 32.40 -18.09
C VAL A 13 22.76 33.23 -19.36
N LYS A 14 21.91 32.96 -20.35
CA LYS A 14 22.01 33.53 -21.70
C LYS A 14 21.71 35.03 -21.73
N SER A 15 20.68 35.48 -21.00
CA SER A 15 20.25 36.87 -20.97
C SER A 15 20.97 37.66 -19.86
N PRO A 16 21.78 38.69 -20.18
CA PRO A 16 22.39 39.54 -19.16
C PRO A 16 21.36 40.40 -18.43
N GLN A 17 20.25 40.74 -19.09
CA GLN A 17 19.19 41.54 -18.51
C GLN A 17 18.42 40.76 -17.44
N GLU A 18 18.03 39.51 -17.74
CA GLU A 18 17.37 38.62 -16.76
C GLU A 18 18.25 38.40 -15.53
N TRP A 19 19.58 38.30 -15.72
CA TRP A 19 20.52 38.18 -14.62
C TRP A 19 20.52 39.42 -13.71
N VAL A 20 20.54 40.62 -14.30
CA VAL A 20 20.50 41.88 -13.53
C VAL A 20 19.17 42.03 -12.80
N GLU A 21 18.06 41.66 -13.43
CA GLU A 21 16.73 41.68 -12.81
C GLU A 21 16.64 40.68 -11.66
N PHE A 22 17.15 39.46 -11.82
CA PHE A 22 17.23 38.46 -10.77
C PHE A 22 18.06 38.93 -9.57
N VAL A 23 19.24 39.52 -9.81
CA VAL A 23 20.08 40.05 -8.73
C VAL A 23 19.39 41.22 -8.02
N ARG A 24 18.72 42.10 -8.77
CA ARG A 24 17.93 43.19 -8.17
C ARG A 24 16.79 42.64 -7.32
N TYR A 25 16.08 41.62 -7.81
CA TYR A 25 15.01 40.96 -7.07
C TYR A 25 15.51 40.29 -5.80
N THR A 26 16.59 39.52 -5.86
CA THR A 26 17.15 38.83 -4.68
C THR A 26 17.72 39.77 -3.62
N LEU A 27 18.15 40.98 -4.01
CA LEU A 27 18.56 42.04 -3.08
C LEU A 27 17.39 42.91 -2.58
N SER A 28 16.19 42.73 -3.13
CA SER A 28 15.01 43.50 -2.71
C SER A 28 14.58 43.14 -1.28
N ASN A 29 13.91 44.09 -0.63
CA ASN A 29 13.33 43.86 0.69
C ASN A 29 12.28 42.74 0.67
N ASP A 30 11.48 42.66 -0.40
CA ASP A 30 10.45 41.62 -0.56
C ASP A 30 11.04 40.21 -0.54
N PHE A 31 12.17 40.02 -1.24
CA PHE A 31 12.87 38.75 -1.21
C PHE A 31 13.44 38.45 0.18
N LYS A 32 14.00 39.45 0.87
CA LYS A 32 14.52 39.28 2.23
C LYS A 32 13.41 38.84 3.20
N VAL A 33 12.27 39.52 3.19
CA VAL A 33 11.10 39.15 4.01
C VAL A 33 10.65 37.72 3.71
N LYS A 34 10.58 37.34 2.43
CA LYS A 34 10.22 35.98 2.02
C LYS A 34 11.25 34.96 2.52
N SER A 35 12.55 35.24 2.34
CA SER A 35 13.65 34.38 2.78
C SER A 35 13.63 34.17 4.29
N ASP A 36 13.45 35.24 5.07
CA ASP A 36 13.40 35.20 6.53
C ASP A 36 12.20 34.37 7.01
N LYS A 37 11.03 34.52 6.37
CA LYS A 37 9.85 33.70 6.64
C LYS A 37 10.14 32.19 6.43
N PHE A 38 10.73 31.81 5.29
CA PHE A 38 11.06 30.40 5.02
C PHE A 38 12.17 29.88 5.94
N SER A 39 13.15 30.72 6.28
CA SER A 39 14.21 30.40 7.24
C SER A 39 13.62 30.12 8.63
N ALA A 40 12.74 30.97 9.13
CA ALA A 40 12.03 30.77 10.39
C ALA A 40 11.17 29.50 10.37
N MET A 41 10.49 29.19 9.25
CA MET A 41 9.75 27.94 9.12
C MET A 41 10.65 26.70 9.17
N ARG A 42 11.82 26.72 8.52
CA ARG A 42 12.80 25.62 8.58
C ARG A 42 13.35 25.42 10.00
N LYS A 43 13.64 26.50 10.73
CA LYS A 43 14.10 26.44 12.13
C LYS A 43 13.09 25.76 13.07
N LYS A 44 11.80 25.78 12.74
CA LYS A 44 10.74 25.11 13.52
C LYS A 44 10.66 23.60 13.25
N GLN A 45 11.34 23.07 12.23
CA GLN A 45 11.31 21.64 11.92
C GLN A 45 12.23 20.88 12.88
N GLN A 46 11.64 20.12 13.80
CA GLN A 46 12.38 19.34 14.80
C GLN A 46 12.77 17.95 14.30
N LEU A 47 11.96 17.35 13.42
CA LEU A 47 12.20 16.01 12.87
C LEU A 47 12.83 16.12 11.48
N LEU A 48 14.16 16.23 11.47
CA LEU A 48 14.95 16.33 10.25
C LEU A 48 15.25 14.93 9.70
N HIS A 49 15.02 14.74 8.39
CA HIS A 49 15.38 13.51 7.69
C HIS A 49 16.70 13.68 6.91
N THR A 50 17.38 12.57 6.62
CA THR A 50 18.68 12.52 5.93
C THR A 50 18.59 12.09 4.47
N MET A 51 17.40 11.70 4.00
CA MET A 51 17.17 11.10 2.67
C MET A 51 17.29 12.03 1.45
N SER A 52 17.68 13.30 1.61
CA SER A 52 17.88 14.23 0.48
C SER A 52 16.73 14.17 -0.55
N ARG A 53 17.02 14.06 -1.85
CA ARG A 53 16.03 13.92 -2.94
C ARG A 53 15.54 12.47 -3.17
N LYS A 54 15.95 11.51 -2.33
CA LYS A 54 15.59 10.09 -2.49
C LYS A 54 14.11 9.85 -2.13
N GLY A 55 13.68 10.35 -0.98
CA GLY A 55 12.35 10.12 -0.44
C GLY A 55 12.17 8.70 0.12
N TYR A 56 11.02 8.44 0.75
CA TYR A 56 10.73 7.19 1.45
C TYR A 56 10.55 5.98 0.51
N ALA A 57 9.83 6.13 -0.60
CA ALA A 57 9.56 5.00 -1.50
C ALA A 57 10.83 4.38 -2.10
N ARG A 58 11.81 5.23 -2.48
CA ARG A 58 13.10 4.75 -2.99
C ARG A 58 13.99 4.19 -1.88
N LEU A 59 13.86 4.72 -0.66
CA LEU A 59 14.58 4.17 0.49
C LEU A 59 14.08 2.78 0.84
N GLU A 60 12.76 2.59 0.84
CA GLU A 60 12.12 1.29 1.06
C GLU A 60 12.56 0.25 0.02
N ASP A 61 12.51 0.61 -1.27
CA ASP A 61 12.95 -0.26 -2.37
C ASP A 61 14.42 -0.69 -2.23
N GLU A 62 15.32 0.24 -1.87
CA GLU A 62 16.72 -0.09 -1.60
C GLU A 62 16.89 -1.02 -0.40
N MET A 63 16.15 -0.78 0.69
CA MET A 63 16.19 -1.65 1.88
C MET A 63 15.69 -3.06 1.56
N ILE A 64 14.63 -3.18 0.76
CA ILE A 64 14.08 -4.45 0.28
C ILE A 64 15.10 -5.18 -0.61
N CYS A 65 15.77 -4.48 -1.52
CA CYS A 65 16.75 -5.07 -2.43
C CYS A 65 18.02 -5.58 -1.72
N VAL A 66 18.43 -4.94 -0.63
CA VAL A 66 19.63 -5.31 0.14
C VAL A 66 19.33 -6.36 1.22
N SER A 67 18.08 -6.46 1.65
CA SER A 67 17.64 -7.40 2.69
C SER A 67 17.58 -8.84 2.16
N GLU A 68 18.08 -9.80 2.94
CA GLU A 68 17.87 -11.23 2.71
C GLU A 68 16.40 -11.63 2.88
N THR A 69 15.65 -10.86 3.67
CA THR A 69 14.22 -11.04 3.92
C THR A 69 13.44 -9.78 3.53
N PRO A 70 13.10 -9.62 2.23
CA PRO A 70 12.42 -8.44 1.70
C PRO A 70 11.08 -8.13 2.41
N SER A 71 10.34 -9.16 2.80
CA SER A 71 9.04 -9.05 3.48
C SER A 71 9.13 -8.57 4.94
N ALA A 72 10.32 -8.58 5.53
CA ALA A 72 10.54 -8.17 6.92
C ALA A 72 10.77 -6.67 7.06
N VAL A 73 11.03 -5.94 5.97
CA VAL A 73 11.26 -4.49 6.00
C VAL A 73 9.96 -3.80 6.40
N THR A 74 9.93 -3.23 7.60
CA THR A 74 8.75 -2.52 8.09
C THR A 74 8.85 -1.03 7.79
N ARG A 75 7.69 -0.37 7.77
CA ARG A 75 7.63 1.10 7.64
C ARG A 75 8.36 1.84 8.76
N VAL A 76 8.39 1.26 9.96
CA VAL A 76 9.15 1.81 11.10
C VAL A 76 10.64 1.78 10.80
N ASP A 77 11.14 0.72 10.17
CA ASP A 77 12.55 0.62 9.77
C ASP A 77 12.89 1.67 8.72
N VAL A 78 12.04 1.83 7.68
CA VAL A 78 12.23 2.86 6.64
C VAL A 78 12.20 4.27 7.26
N TRP A 79 11.28 4.52 8.20
CA TRP A 79 11.20 5.80 8.90
C TRP A 79 12.44 6.06 9.75
N THR A 80 12.89 5.04 10.48
CA THR A 80 14.09 5.08 11.32
C THR A 80 15.31 5.40 10.48
N GLN A 81 15.57 4.62 9.43
CA GLN A 81 16.69 4.82 8.53
C GLN A 81 16.67 6.22 7.87
N GLY A 82 15.47 6.74 7.57
CA GLY A 82 15.29 8.08 7.02
C GLY A 82 15.70 9.22 7.96
N HIS A 83 15.81 8.97 9.26
CA HIS A 83 16.16 9.96 10.28
C HIS A 83 17.53 9.69 10.95
N LEU A 84 18.22 8.62 10.55
CA LEU A 84 19.58 8.33 10.97
C LEU A 84 20.59 8.90 9.98
N LYS A 85 21.77 9.27 10.49
CA LYS A 85 22.95 9.58 9.68
C LYS A 85 23.51 8.29 9.08
N LYS A 86 24.46 8.42 8.14
CA LYS A 86 25.20 7.27 7.59
C LYS A 86 25.92 6.43 8.66
N ASN A 87 26.24 7.04 9.80
CA ASN A 87 26.91 6.37 10.93
C ASN A 87 25.92 5.64 11.86
N GLY A 88 24.62 5.68 11.58
CA GLY A 88 23.58 5.10 12.43
C GLY A 88 23.11 6.01 13.59
N GLU A 89 23.70 7.19 13.77
CA GLU A 89 23.30 8.11 14.83
C GLU A 89 22.09 8.99 14.43
N PRO A 90 21.21 9.34 15.38
CA PRO A 90 20.17 10.36 15.17
C PRO A 90 20.75 11.72 14.74
N VAL A 91 20.00 12.43 13.90
CA VAL A 91 20.41 13.77 13.43
C VAL A 91 20.44 14.79 14.57
N ASN A 92 19.47 14.72 15.48
CA ASN A 92 19.34 15.62 16.62
C ASN A 92 18.66 14.91 17.81
N LYS A 93 18.60 15.59 18.96
CA LYS A 93 17.97 15.06 20.19
C LYS A 93 16.47 14.78 20.02
N ALA A 94 15.74 15.65 19.31
CA ALA A 94 14.31 15.48 19.10
C ALA A 94 13.99 14.19 18.31
N VAL A 95 14.81 13.87 17.30
CA VAL A 95 14.71 12.61 16.56
C VAL A 95 15.04 11.42 17.47
N ASP A 96 16.08 11.51 18.29
CA ASP A 96 16.44 10.44 19.24
C ASP A 96 15.28 10.12 20.21
N GLU A 97 14.70 11.15 20.84
CA GLU A 97 13.55 11.00 21.73
C GLU A 97 12.33 10.40 21.01
N THR A 98 12.10 10.80 19.75
CA THR A 98 10.99 10.30 18.95
C THR A 98 11.19 8.84 18.55
N LEU A 99 12.42 8.46 18.19
CA LEU A 99 12.77 7.08 17.87
C LEU A 99 12.55 6.15 19.07
N LYS A 100 12.99 6.57 20.26
CA LYS A 100 12.76 5.81 21.51
C LYS A 100 11.28 5.58 21.78
N LYS A 101 10.45 6.63 21.66
CA LYS A 101 8.99 6.51 21.82
C LYS A 101 8.37 5.58 20.78
N ILE A 102 8.82 5.64 19.52
CA ILE A 102 8.32 4.75 18.47
C ILE A 102 8.66 3.30 18.81
N GLN A 103 9.89 3.04 19.25
CA GLN A 103 10.33 1.71 19.65
C GLN A 103 9.52 1.18 20.84
N GLU A 104 9.27 2.00 21.87
CA GLU A 104 8.40 1.66 23.00
C GLU A 104 6.96 1.34 22.55
N CYS A 105 6.39 2.16 21.64
CA CYS A 105 5.07 1.89 21.06
C CYS A 105 5.05 0.57 20.28
N THR A 106 6.09 0.24 19.53
CA THR A 106 6.18 -1.02 18.77
C THR A 106 6.31 -2.24 19.70
N GLN A 107 7.09 -2.13 20.78
CA GLN A 107 7.29 -3.22 21.75
C GLN A 107 6.07 -3.46 22.65
N SER A 108 5.33 -2.41 23.01
CA SER A 108 4.10 -2.56 23.80
C SER A 108 2.95 -3.17 22.99
N SER A 109 2.96 -3.04 21.66
CA SER A 109 1.94 -3.61 20.77
C SER A 109 2.17 -5.10 20.44
N THR A 110 3.31 -5.69 20.82
CA THR A 110 3.67 -7.08 20.50
C THR A 110 2.84 -8.13 21.27
N ALA A 111 1.93 -7.70 22.16
CA ALA A 111 1.08 -8.61 22.94
C ALA A 111 -0.12 -9.19 22.17
N GLN A 112 -0.48 -8.69 20.97
CA GLN A 112 -1.56 -9.24 20.15
C GLN A 112 -1.37 -8.89 18.65
N PRO A 113 -1.22 -9.86 17.72
CA PRO A 113 -1.38 -9.62 16.29
C PRO A 113 -2.89 -9.63 15.96
N VAL A 114 -3.66 -8.74 16.58
CA VAL A 114 -5.11 -8.66 16.35
C VAL A 114 -5.42 -7.39 15.58
N GLY A 115 -5.38 -7.55 14.26
CA GLY A 115 -6.05 -6.68 13.30
C GLY A 115 -5.39 -5.32 13.15
N ASN A 116 -4.66 -5.17 12.05
CA ASN A 116 -4.19 -3.93 11.44
C ASN A 116 -5.22 -2.82 11.67
N THR A 117 -4.98 -2.05 12.71
CA THR A 117 -5.76 -0.89 13.13
C THR A 117 -4.75 0.22 13.26
N ILE A 118 -5.17 1.49 13.17
CA ILE A 118 -4.37 2.73 13.32
C ILE A 118 -3.23 2.66 14.39
N LYS A 119 -3.34 1.77 15.37
CA LYS A 119 -2.28 1.35 16.31
C LYS A 119 -0.96 0.87 15.65
N ASP A 120 -0.99 0.25 14.47
CA ASP A 120 0.20 -0.12 13.68
C ASP A 120 1.00 1.08 13.17
N TYR A 121 0.42 2.28 13.24
CA TYR A 121 1.14 3.51 12.96
C TYR A 121 1.80 4.02 14.24
N ALA A 122 2.73 3.26 14.81
CA ALA A 122 3.57 3.72 15.92
C ALA A 122 4.16 5.11 15.64
N ILE A 123 4.57 5.35 14.38
CA ILE A 123 5.01 6.66 13.89
C ILE A 123 3.90 7.72 14.03
N ALA A 124 2.66 7.44 13.62
CA ALA A 124 1.58 8.43 13.70
C ALA A 124 1.08 8.66 15.13
N GLN A 125 1.17 7.64 16.01
CA GLN A 125 0.88 7.80 17.43
C GLN A 125 1.87 8.76 18.10
N VAL A 126 3.16 8.60 17.79
CA VAL A 126 4.22 9.41 18.41
C VAL A 126 4.35 10.79 17.78
N VAL A 127 4.33 10.86 16.45
CA VAL A 127 4.56 12.10 15.68
C VAL A 127 3.26 12.89 15.48
N GLY A 128 2.11 12.23 15.55
CA GLY A 128 0.79 12.82 15.33
C GLY A 128 0.37 12.88 13.85
N LEU A 129 -0.71 13.62 13.61
CA LEU A 129 -1.25 13.86 12.26
C LEU A 129 -0.54 15.04 11.58
N GLY A 130 -0.47 14.99 10.25
CA GLY A 130 0.06 16.07 9.44
C GLY A 130 -0.85 17.30 9.37
N ARG A 131 -0.37 18.38 8.72
CA ARG A 131 -1.04 19.71 8.65
C ARG A 131 -2.44 19.73 8.01
N ARG A 132 -2.94 18.61 7.49
CA ARG A 132 -4.32 18.45 6.96
C ARG A 132 -4.99 17.17 7.47
N GLY A 133 -4.57 16.65 8.61
CA GLY A 133 -5.12 15.44 9.20
C GLY A 133 -4.71 14.14 8.50
N TYR A 134 -3.75 14.19 7.56
CA TYR A 134 -3.20 12.97 6.94
C TYR A 134 -2.26 12.25 7.89
N VAL A 135 -2.12 10.94 7.70
CA VAL A 135 -1.24 10.10 8.50
C VAL A 135 0.20 10.27 8.04
N ILE A 136 1.09 10.63 8.98
CA ILE A 136 2.50 10.81 8.71
C ILE A 136 3.16 9.45 8.46
N GLY A 137 4.09 9.39 7.50
CA GLY A 137 4.85 8.18 7.17
C GLY A 137 4.14 7.17 6.26
N LEU A 138 2.84 7.31 6.02
CA LEU A 138 2.08 6.41 5.13
C LEU A 138 2.28 6.71 3.63
N GLY A 139 2.59 7.96 3.29
CA GLY A 139 2.58 8.41 1.89
C GLY A 139 1.17 8.72 1.37
N PHE A 140 1.07 9.12 0.09
CA PHE A 140 -0.18 9.42 -0.63
C PHE A 140 -1.18 10.37 0.04
N ARG A 141 -0.80 11.07 1.12
CA ARG A 141 -1.67 11.93 1.93
C ARG A 141 -2.92 11.18 2.44
N ALA A 142 -2.79 9.89 2.72
CA ALA A 142 -3.90 9.08 3.20
C ALA A 142 -4.45 9.59 4.54
N THR A 143 -5.77 9.66 4.64
CA THR A 143 -6.47 10.09 5.85
C THR A 143 -6.80 8.90 6.76
N PRO A 144 -6.97 9.11 8.07
CA PRO A 144 -7.38 8.06 8.99
C PRO A 144 -8.66 7.32 8.55
N SER A 145 -9.62 8.03 7.95
CA SER A 145 -10.85 7.45 7.42
C SER A 145 -10.61 6.49 6.25
N GLN A 146 -9.69 6.82 5.34
CA GLN A 146 -9.35 5.95 4.21
C GLN A 146 -8.68 4.66 4.69
N ILE A 147 -7.79 4.79 5.67
CA ILE A 147 -7.13 3.64 6.30
C ILE A 147 -8.17 2.75 6.97
N LEU A 148 -9.09 3.32 7.74
CA LEU A 148 -10.14 2.55 8.40
C LEU A 148 -11.02 1.78 7.41
N VAL A 149 -11.37 2.39 6.29
CA VAL A 149 -12.14 1.72 5.22
C VAL A 149 -11.36 0.54 4.63
N GLU A 150 -10.08 0.74 4.34
CA GLU A 150 -9.18 -0.31 3.84
C GLU A 150 -9.05 -1.46 4.85
N GLU A 151 -8.91 -1.15 6.15
CA GLU A 151 -8.84 -2.15 7.22
C GLU A 151 -10.14 -2.97 7.32
N CYS A 152 -11.30 -2.31 7.27
CA CYS A 152 -12.59 -2.99 7.25
C CYS A 152 -12.74 -3.90 6.03
N GLY A 153 -12.34 -3.42 4.84
CA GLY A 153 -12.31 -4.21 3.62
C GLY A 153 -11.42 -5.45 3.75
N ASN A 154 -10.19 -5.27 4.25
CA ASN A 154 -9.23 -6.36 4.43
C ASN A 154 -9.72 -7.41 5.43
N LYS A 155 -10.36 -7.00 6.54
CA LYS A 155 -10.98 -7.93 7.50
C LYS A 155 -12.09 -8.76 6.84
N MET A 156 -12.94 -8.12 6.04
CA MET A 156 -13.99 -8.81 5.29
C MET A 156 -13.41 -9.81 4.28
N VAL A 157 -12.38 -9.41 3.54
CA VAL A 157 -11.69 -10.29 2.58
C VAL A 157 -11.09 -11.52 3.28
N ARG A 158 -10.43 -11.34 4.43
CA ARG A 158 -9.89 -12.47 5.21
C ARG A 158 -10.99 -13.41 5.70
N GLN A 159 -12.12 -12.86 6.16
CA GLN A 159 -13.27 -13.66 6.58
C GLN A 159 -13.84 -14.49 5.42
N LEU A 160 -14.00 -13.87 4.25
CA LEU A 160 -14.49 -14.55 3.06
C LEU A 160 -13.51 -15.64 2.58
N GLN A 161 -12.20 -15.37 2.61
CA GLN A 161 -11.18 -16.37 2.29
C GLN A 161 -11.21 -17.57 3.25
N PHE A 162 -11.41 -17.32 4.54
CA PHE A 162 -11.57 -18.37 5.54
C PHE A 162 -12.79 -19.26 5.23
N GLN A 163 -13.95 -18.64 4.97
CA GLN A 163 -15.17 -19.36 4.62
C GLN A 163 -15.03 -20.17 3.32
N LEU A 164 -14.39 -19.61 2.29
CA LEU A 164 -14.11 -20.33 1.04
C LEU A 164 -13.21 -21.54 1.27
N ASN A 165 -12.18 -21.41 2.12
CA ASN A 165 -11.30 -22.53 2.46
C ASN A 165 -12.04 -23.62 3.25
N GLU A 166 -12.90 -23.25 4.21
CA GLU A 166 -13.74 -24.23 4.92
C GLU A 166 -14.68 -24.97 3.97
N GLN A 167 -15.35 -24.24 3.07
CA GLN A 167 -16.24 -24.85 2.09
C GLN A 167 -15.48 -25.80 1.14
N ALA A 168 -14.30 -25.39 0.66
CA ALA A 168 -13.45 -26.21 -0.19
C ALA A 168 -12.99 -27.50 0.52
N ASN A 169 -12.65 -27.42 1.80
CA ASN A 169 -12.31 -28.59 2.61
C ASN A 169 -13.53 -29.51 2.84
N GLY A 170 -14.71 -28.92 3.06
CA GLY A 170 -15.97 -29.64 3.16
C GLY A 170 -16.29 -30.41 1.87
N MET A 171 -16.14 -29.77 0.71
CA MET A 171 -16.34 -30.42 -0.59
C MET A 171 -15.39 -31.61 -0.80
N LYS A 172 -14.10 -31.46 -0.50
CA LYS A 172 -13.13 -32.57 -0.60
C LYS A 172 -13.48 -33.75 0.30
N ASN A 173 -14.00 -33.49 1.50
CA ASN A 173 -14.43 -34.54 2.41
C ASN A 173 -15.67 -35.28 1.85
N LEU A 174 -16.65 -34.53 1.32
CA LEU A 174 -17.82 -35.12 0.67
C LEU A 174 -17.43 -35.95 -0.55
N GLU A 175 -16.50 -35.47 -1.39
CA GLU A 175 -15.96 -36.23 -2.53
C GLU A 175 -15.36 -37.56 -2.08
N ALA A 176 -14.51 -37.55 -1.04
CA ALA A 176 -13.90 -38.77 -0.49
C ALA A 176 -14.96 -39.74 0.08
N GLN A 177 -16.03 -39.23 0.70
CA GLN A 177 -17.13 -40.06 1.18
C GLN A 177 -17.90 -40.71 0.02
N ILE A 178 -18.15 -39.97 -1.06
CA ILE A 178 -18.80 -40.48 -2.27
C ILE A 178 -17.94 -41.58 -2.90
N GLU A 179 -16.63 -41.37 -3.05
CA GLU A 179 -15.71 -42.39 -3.59
C GLU A 179 -15.73 -43.68 -2.76
N LYS A 180 -15.74 -43.55 -1.42
CA LYS A 180 -15.85 -44.70 -0.52
C LYS A 180 -17.17 -45.46 -0.67
N LEU A 181 -18.28 -44.74 -0.80
CA LEU A 181 -19.60 -45.35 -1.04
C LEU A 181 -19.65 -46.06 -2.39
N ILE A 182 -19.11 -45.45 -3.45
CA ILE A 182 -18.99 -46.08 -4.78
C ILE A 182 -18.23 -47.40 -4.67
N ALA A 183 -17.08 -47.42 -4.00
CA ALA A 183 -16.29 -48.64 -3.81
C ALA A 183 -17.05 -49.73 -3.02
N MET A 184 -17.80 -49.34 -1.99
CA MET A 184 -18.60 -50.27 -1.19
C MET A 184 -19.73 -50.91 -2.01
N VAL A 185 -20.44 -50.12 -2.81
CA VAL A 185 -21.51 -50.61 -3.70
C VAL A 185 -20.94 -51.53 -4.79
N PHE A 186 -19.79 -51.18 -5.36
CA PHE A 186 -19.10 -52.02 -6.35
C PHE A 186 -18.67 -53.38 -5.78
N SER A 187 -18.33 -53.43 -4.49
CA SER A 187 -17.90 -54.65 -3.80
C SER A 187 -19.08 -55.58 -3.45
N GLN A 188 -20.25 -55.04 -3.09
CA GLN A 188 -21.46 -55.84 -2.85
C GLN A 188 -22.03 -56.46 -4.13
N SER A 189 -21.89 -55.78 -5.27
CA SER A 189 -22.35 -56.30 -6.57
C SER A 189 -21.58 -57.56 -7.04
N GLN A 190 -20.40 -57.85 -6.48
CA GLN A 190 -19.62 -59.05 -6.84
C GLN A 190 -19.84 -60.25 -5.91
N GLN A 191 -20.57 -60.11 -4.79
CA GLN A 191 -20.85 -61.22 -3.86
C GLN A 191 -22.27 -61.83 -4.02
N GLY A 192 -23.10 -61.32 -4.94
CA GLY A 192 -24.40 -61.92 -5.27
C GLY A 192 -24.38 -62.67 -6.61
N MET A 193 -24.31 -64.00 -6.58
CA MET A 193 -24.54 -64.85 -7.76
C MET A 193 -26.03 -64.94 -8.12
N SER A 194 -26.31 -64.82 -9.42
CA SER A 194 -27.40 -65.41 -10.21
C SER A 194 -28.86 -65.27 -9.74
N THR A 195 -29.62 -64.40 -10.43
CA THR A 195 -30.89 -64.78 -11.08
C THR A 195 -31.14 -63.89 -12.30
N PRO A 196 -31.80 -64.38 -13.38
CA PRO A 196 -32.08 -63.58 -14.58
C PRO A 196 -33.17 -62.55 -14.26
N PHE A 197 -32.86 -61.27 -14.43
CA PHE A 197 -33.89 -60.23 -14.44
C PHE A 197 -34.29 -59.98 -15.89
N ASP A 198 -35.52 -60.39 -16.20
CA ASP A 198 -36.12 -60.28 -17.53
C ASP A 198 -36.22 -58.83 -17.98
N SER A 199 -35.94 -58.66 -19.27
CA SER A 199 -36.17 -57.43 -20.00
C SER A 199 -37.68 -57.26 -20.22
N GLN A 200 -38.27 -56.18 -19.72
CA GLN A 200 -39.35 -55.43 -20.39
C GLN A 200 -39.89 -54.30 -19.49
N SER A 201 -39.60 -53.06 -19.84
CA SER A 201 -40.63 -52.04 -20.11
C SER A 201 -39.95 -50.77 -20.61
N ASN A 202 -40.12 -50.53 -21.91
CA ASN A 202 -39.93 -49.22 -22.49
C ASN A 202 -41.00 -48.28 -21.93
N THR A 203 -40.58 -47.21 -21.27
CA THR A 203 -41.34 -45.96 -21.24
C THR A 203 -40.38 -44.81 -21.49
N PRO A 204 -40.68 -43.87 -22.42
CA PRO A 204 -39.80 -42.74 -22.68
C PRO A 204 -39.86 -41.78 -21.49
N ILE A 205 -38.75 -41.64 -20.77
CA ILE A 205 -38.59 -40.54 -19.81
C ILE A 205 -38.24 -39.31 -20.64
N GLU A 206 -39.18 -38.36 -20.72
CA GLU A 206 -38.94 -37.03 -21.22
C GLU A 206 -37.77 -36.39 -20.47
N THR A 207 -36.78 -35.94 -21.24
CA THR A 207 -35.66 -35.13 -20.78
C THR A 207 -36.21 -33.84 -20.15
N PRO A 208 -35.88 -33.49 -18.89
CA PRO A 208 -36.12 -32.15 -18.40
C PRO A 208 -35.24 -31.20 -19.19
N HIS A 209 -35.87 -30.30 -19.93
CA HIS A 209 -35.25 -29.24 -20.68
C HIS A 209 -34.41 -28.37 -19.72
N ILE A 210 -33.09 -28.42 -19.87
CA ILE A 210 -32.18 -27.45 -19.24
C ILE A 210 -32.37 -26.12 -19.98
N PRO A 211 -32.77 -25.02 -19.31
CA PRO A 211 -32.63 -23.70 -19.90
C PRO A 211 -31.12 -23.39 -19.96
N GLN A 212 -30.58 -23.26 -21.17
CA GLN A 212 -29.23 -22.72 -21.35
C GLN A 212 -29.22 -21.27 -20.89
N VAL A 213 -28.83 -21.03 -19.64
CA VAL A 213 -28.39 -19.70 -19.22
C VAL A 213 -26.94 -19.55 -19.67
N LEU A 214 -26.77 -18.99 -20.86
CA LEU A 214 -25.48 -18.49 -21.32
C LEU A 214 -25.08 -17.30 -20.45
N VAL A 215 -24.37 -17.54 -19.35
CA VAL A 215 -23.59 -16.49 -18.69
C VAL A 215 -22.28 -16.38 -19.46
N SER A 216 -22.23 -15.42 -20.39
CA SER A 216 -20.98 -14.97 -20.98
C SER A 216 -20.14 -14.31 -19.88
N MET A 217 -19.29 -15.08 -19.22
CA MET A 217 -18.17 -14.51 -18.48
C MET A 217 -17.14 -14.01 -19.48
N LYS A 218 -17.29 -12.75 -19.91
CA LYS A 218 -16.14 -12.00 -20.43
C LYS A 218 -15.14 -11.90 -19.28
N GLY A 219 -14.05 -12.66 -19.38
CA GLY A 219 -12.92 -12.53 -18.47
C GLY A 219 -12.44 -11.09 -18.47
N ILE A 220 -12.53 -10.44 -17.31
CA ILE A 220 -11.87 -9.17 -17.05
C ILE A 220 -10.38 -9.51 -16.99
N LYS A 221 -9.62 -9.05 -17.98
CA LYS A 221 -8.17 -9.21 -17.99
C LYS A 221 -7.56 -8.23 -16.98
N LYS A 222 -6.44 -8.62 -16.37
CA LYS A 222 -5.72 -7.80 -15.38
C LYS A 222 -5.33 -6.41 -15.92
N GLU A 223 -5.26 -6.24 -17.24
CA GLU A 223 -4.97 -4.96 -17.87
C GLU A 223 -6.07 -3.89 -17.68
N ASP A 224 -7.35 -4.26 -17.51
CA ASP A 224 -8.45 -3.28 -17.43
C ASP A 224 -8.45 -2.49 -16.10
N PHE A 225 -7.78 -3.00 -15.07
CA PHE A 225 -7.66 -2.33 -13.76
C PHE A 225 -6.60 -1.19 -13.78
N MET A 226 -5.65 -1.22 -14.70
CA MET A 226 -4.60 -0.19 -14.79
C MET A 226 -5.03 1.05 -15.57
N GLU A 227 -6.01 0.94 -16.48
CA GLU A 227 -6.49 2.10 -17.25
C GLU A 227 -7.48 2.98 -16.48
N THR A 228 -8.27 2.42 -15.57
CA THR A 228 -9.24 3.20 -14.76
C THR A 228 -8.56 4.07 -13.69
N CYS A 229 -7.35 3.71 -13.25
CA CYS A 229 -6.57 4.56 -12.34
C CYS A 229 -5.80 5.69 -13.04
N CYS A 230 -5.52 5.58 -14.34
CA CYS A 230 -4.78 6.61 -15.08
C CYS A 230 -5.66 7.77 -15.58
N LEU A 231 -6.96 7.55 -15.79
CA LEU A 231 -7.86 8.55 -16.39
C LEU A 231 -8.37 9.62 -15.42
N ARG A 232 -8.12 9.50 -14.11
CA ARG A 232 -8.48 10.56 -13.13
C ARG A 232 -7.35 11.58 -12.88
N ARG A 233 -6.43 11.74 -13.85
CA ARG A 233 -5.30 12.68 -13.77
C ARG A 233 -5.34 13.81 -14.80
N SER A 234 -6.37 13.86 -15.65
CA SER A 234 -6.52 14.93 -16.63
C SER A 234 -7.91 15.53 -16.50
N LEU A 235 -7.95 16.88 -16.46
CA LEU A 235 -9.11 17.75 -16.31
C LEU A 235 -9.48 18.03 -14.85
N GLU A 236 -8.76 18.96 -14.21
CA GLU A 236 -9.32 20.28 -13.86
C GLU A 236 -8.18 21.33 -13.75
N PRO A 237 -8.37 22.55 -14.28
CA PRO A 237 -7.37 23.62 -14.25
C PRO A 237 -7.29 24.28 -12.86
N PHE A 238 -6.06 24.53 -12.41
CA PHE A 238 -5.77 25.38 -11.25
C PHE A 238 -6.23 26.83 -11.53
N THR A 239 -7.21 27.32 -10.76
CA THR A 239 -7.42 28.76 -10.57
C THR A 239 -7.61 29.07 -9.07
N SER A 240 -6.88 30.11 -8.64
CA SER A 240 -6.76 30.79 -7.32
C SER A 240 -6.39 29.99 -6.08
#